data_AF-A0A959ZHG8-F1
#
_entry.id   AF-A0A959ZHG8-F1
#
_cell.length_a   1.000
_cell.length_b   1.000
_cell.length_c   1.000
_cell.angle_alpha   90.00
_cell.angle_beta   90.00
_cell.angle_gamma   90.00
#
_symmetry.space_group_name_H-M   'P 1'
#
loop_
_entity.id
_entity.type
_entity.pdbx_description
1 polymer ?
#
loop_
_entity_poly.entity_id
_entity_poly.type
_entity_poly.pdbx_seq_one_letter_code
_entity_poly.pdbx_strand_id
1 'polypeptide(L)'
;MFSNSMGRLAPAGRSRVIIALALALIGALAFTAMAAHPAEAGKKKKPNTAKVMTRNLYLGADLGPAINSSGPTDFISKNGKILRDVDDNNFMVRVKGLANEIKSVSPDLVGLQEVALWRTGEASLAPPTTGIYTASTVHVDYLKELMAQLNKGKKRYRVVRVQNEFDFEAPADYDNDPATGAATLGGEINGRLTMRDAIIAKVGAGVQTKNAKSDNFETIYQPVISGIPVNVNRGWVSTDVKVRKGKWFRFVNTHLEAFGDTAIREAQAKELIAAGGPLRSGKMPAVLVGDLNSDDDTVTGGDRLAYNALKAGGLVDRGTQKP
;
A
#
# COMPACT_ATOMS: atom_id res chain seq x y z
N MET A 1 10.83 -45.36 56.72
CA MET A 1 9.87 -46.21 57.45
C MET A 1 8.49 -45.71 57.07
N PHE A 2 7.60 -46.37 56.34
CA PHE A 2 7.38 -47.75 55.87
C PHE A 2 6.90 -47.63 54.40
N SER A 3 7.54 -48.25 53.41
CA SER A 3 7.37 -49.62 52.93
C SER A 3 5.96 -49.96 52.44
N ASN A 4 5.81 -50.11 51.11
CA ASN A 4 5.12 -51.29 50.57
C ASN A 4 5.71 -51.64 49.19
N SER A 5 6.07 -52.91 49.05
CA SER A 5 6.66 -53.52 47.86
C SER A 5 5.68 -54.51 47.23
N MET A 6 5.88 -54.78 45.94
CA MET A 6 5.66 -56.03 45.20
C MET A 6 5.71 -55.63 43.72
N GLY A 7 6.67 -56.05 42.89
CA GLY A 7 7.03 -57.40 42.43
C GLY A 7 7.01 -57.31 40.89
N ARG A 8 7.77 -57.99 40.03
CA ARG A 8 8.58 -59.22 40.04
C ARG A 8 9.46 -59.18 38.76
N LEU A 9 10.65 -59.78 38.85
CA LEU A 9 11.32 -60.69 37.90
C LEU A 9 11.34 -60.38 36.38
N ALA A 10 12.56 -60.14 35.89
CA ALA A 10 13.06 -60.43 34.52
C ALA A 10 13.11 -61.97 34.26
N PRO A 11 13.49 -62.56 33.10
CA PRO A 11 14.58 -62.13 32.19
C PRO A 11 14.47 -62.56 30.69
N ALA A 12 15.59 -62.38 29.96
CA ALA A 12 16.06 -63.01 28.71
C ALA A 12 16.28 -61.99 27.59
N GLY A 13 17.42 -61.91 26.88
CA GLY A 13 18.59 -62.77 26.77
C GLY A 13 19.10 -62.71 25.32
N ARG A 14 20.42 -62.95 25.13
CA ARG A 14 21.19 -63.21 23.88
C ARG A 14 21.77 -61.95 23.20
N SER A 15 23.10 -61.72 23.23
CA SER A 15 24.20 -62.37 22.44
C SER A 15 24.73 -61.32 21.44
N ARG A 16 26.01 -61.12 21.09
CA ARG A 16 27.29 -61.83 21.23
C ARG A 16 28.40 -60.91 20.60
N VAL A 17 29.61 -60.87 21.21
CA VAL A 17 30.99 -60.89 20.60
C VAL A 17 31.37 -59.68 19.69
N ILE A 18 32.56 -59.06 19.67
CA ILE A 18 33.94 -59.57 19.48
C ILE A 18 35.00 -58.57 20.04
N ILE A 19 36.16 -59.09 20.45
CA ILE A 19 37.33 -58.49 21.12
C ILE A 19 38.51 -58.18 20.13
N ALA A 20 39.35 -57.18 20.50
CA ALA A 20 40.79 -56.97 20.19
C ALA A 20 41.20 -56.43 18.78
N LEU A 21 42.31 -55.71 18.55
CA LEU A 21 43.70 -55.85 19.06
C LEU A 21 44.54 -54.54 18.92
N ALA A 22 45.75 -54.56 19.48
CA ALA A 22 46.62 -53.43 19.86
C ALA A 22 47.82 -53.12 18.91
N LEU A 23 48.34 -51.88 19.05
CA LEU A 23 49.75 -51.39 18.99
C LEU A 23 50.71 -51.79 17.84
N ALA A 24 51.33 -50.79 17.18
CA ALA A 24 52.79 -50.69 16.99
C ALA A 24 53.30 -49.35 16.35
N LEU A 25 54.35 -48.81 17.00
CA LEU A 25 55.56 -48.13 16.49
C LEU A 25 55.60 -46.66 16.01
N ILE A 26 56.59 -45.96 16.58
CA ILE A 26 57.13 -44.62 16.33
C ILE A 26 58.24 -44.70 15.26
N GLY A 27 58.38 -43.70 14.37
CA GLY A 27 59.65 -43.47 13.66
C GLY A 27 59.59 -42.67 12.34
N ALA A 28 59.65 -41.34 12.45
CA ALA A 28 60.22 -40.32 11.54
C ALA A 28 60.22 -40.48 10.01
N LEU A 29 59.66 -39.49 9.29
CA LEU A 29 60.34 -38.78 8.19
C LEU A 29 59.51 -37.57 7.69
N ALA A 30 60.23 -36.49 7.40
CA ALA A 30 59.79 -35.12 7.16
C ALA A 30 58.64 -34.94 6.13
N PHE A 31 57.66 -34.11 6.48
CA PHE A 31 56.82 -33.40 5.51
C PHE A 31 56.92 -31.89 5.74
N THR A 32 57.31 -31.23 4.66
CA THR A 32 57.35 -29.79 4.37
C THR A 32 56.37 -28.93 5.17
N ALA A 33 56.92 -27.86 5.78
CA ALA A 33 56.16 -26.71 6.20
C ALA A 33 55.52 -26.01 4.98
N MET A 34 54.27 -26.34 4.68
CA MET A 34 53.42 -25.46 3.88
C MET A 34 52.68 -24.58 4.87
N ALA A 35 53.19 -23.35 5.07
CA ALA A 35 52.43 -22.31 5.72
C ALA A 35 51.11 -22.15 4.96
N ALA A 36 50.03 -22.66 5.56
CA ALA A 36 48.69 -22.41 5.07
C ALA A 36 48.44 -20.90 5.21
N HIS A 37 48.62 -20.16 4.13
CA HIS A 37 48.05 -18.83 4.03
C HIS A 37 46.55 -18.97 4.29
N PRO A 38 45.97 -18.27 5.28
CA PRO A 38 44.53 -18.28 5.44
C PRO A 38 43.96 -17.78 4.11
N ALA A 39 43.18 -18.64 3.44
CA ALA A 39 42.44 -18.24 2.26
C ALA A 39 41.60 -17.03 2.67
N GLU A 40 41.95 -15.87 2.11
CA GLU A 40 41.24 -14.63 2.36
C GLU A 40 39.81 -14.86 1.90
N ALA A 41 38.91 -15.14 2.85
CA ALA A 41 37.51 -15.36 2.58
C ALA A 41 36.96 -14.08 1.97
N GLY A 42 36.95 -14.02 0.63
CA GLY A 42 36.50 -12.86 -0.11
C GLY A 42 35.14 -12.44 0.43
N LYS A 43 35.07 -11.23 0.99
CA LYS A 43 33.83 -10.66 1.57
C LYS A 43 32.69 -10.91 0.58
N LYS A 44 31.76 -11.81 0.91
CA LYS A 44 30.57 -12.06 0.08
C LYS A 44 29.94 -10.69 -0.20
N LYS A 45 29.89 -10.29 -1.48
CA LYS A 45 29.29 -9.01 -1.88
C LYS A 45 27.86 -8.99 -1.33
N LYS A 46 27.55 -8.01 -0.48
CA LYS A 46 26.19 -7.85 0.04
C LYS A 46 25.23 -7.82 -1.15
N PRO A 47 24.13 -8.60 -1.12
CA PRO A 47 23.16 -8.58 -2.22
C PRO A 47 22.64 -7.16 -2.39
N ASN A 48 22.46 -6.74 -3.64
CA ASN A 48 21.88 -5.44 -3.91
C ASN A 48 20.38 -5.48 -3.62
N THR A 49 19.94 -4.76 -2.60
CA THR A 49 18.54 -4.72 -2.14
C THR A 49 17.84 -3.46 -2.64
N ALA A 50 16.58 -3.61 -3.07
CA ALA A 50 15.66 -2.48 -3.23
C ALA A 50 14.79 -2.41 -1.97
N LYS A 51 14.73 -1.25 -1.32
CA LYS A 51 13.80 -1.00 -0.21
C LYS A 51 12.58 -0.27 -0.76
N VAL A 52 11.39 -0.82 -0.55
CA VAL A 52 10.12 -0.21 -0.98
C VAL A 52 9.22 0.03 0.22
N MET A 53 8.24 0.91 0.05
CA MET A 53 7.23 1.24 1.06
C MET A 53 5.87 1.44 0.37
N THR A 54 4.79 1.10 1.06
CA THR A 54 3.43 1.52 0.73
C THR A 54 2.94 2.49 1.80
N ARG A 55 2.12 3.48 1.44
CA ARG A 55 1.49 4.35 2.43
C ARG A 55 0.18 4.94 1.92
N ASN A 56 -0.91 4.56 2.57
CA ASN A 56 -2.17 5.28 2.49
C ASN A 56 -2.05 6.56 3.34
N LEU A 57 -2.30 7.73 2.73
CA LEU A 57 -2.18 9.02 3.41
C LEU A 57 -3.42 9.38 4.25
N TYR A 58 -4.51 8.63 4.10
CA TYR A 58 -5.83 8.88 4.64
C TYR A 58 -6.40 10.24 4.21
N LEU A 59 -7.42 10.22 3.35
CA LEU A 59 -8.03 11.34 2.63
C LEU A 59 -8.56 12.47 3.53
N GLY A 60 -8.66 12.22 4.83
CA GLY A 60 -8.90 13.24 5.85
C GLY A 60 -10.24 13.13 6.57
N ALA A 61 -11.18 12.34 6.03
CA ALA A 61 -12.52 12.18 6.60
C ALA A 61 -13.11 10.80 6.30
N ASP A 62 -14.15 10.41 7.03
CA ASP A 62 -15.00 9.26 6.69
C ASP A 62 -16.11 9.70 5.72
N LEU A 63 -16.16 9.06 4.54
CA LEU A 63 -17.16 9.35 3.50
C LEU A 63 -18.46 8.56 3.69
N GLY A 64 -18.44 7.52 4.53
CA GLY A 64 -19.54 6.58 4.73
C GLY A 64 -20.88 7.24 5.04
N PRO A 65 -20.97 8.23 5.94
CA PRO A 65 -22.23 8.89 6.25
C PRO A 65 -22.90 9.52 5.03
N ALA A 66 -22.14 10.25 4.19
CA ALA A 66 -22.66 10.93 3.00
C ALA A 66 -23.09 9.95 1.91
N ILE A 67 -22.32 8.87 1.71
CA ILE A 67 -22.68 7.77 0.79
C ILE A 67 -24.03 7.16 1.18
N ASN A 68 -24.28 7.01 2.49
CA ASN A 68 -25.51 6.44 3.05
C ASN A 68 -26.52 7.52 3.48
N SER A 69 -26.53 8.67 2.79
CA SER A 69 -27.49 9.75 3.06
C SER A 69 -28.93 9.36 2.69
N SER A 70 -29.89 9.88 3.45
CA SER A 70 -31.32 9.60 3.25
C SER A 70 -31.98 10.48 2.17
N GLY A 71 -31.26 11.47 1.66
CA GLY A 71 -31.71 12.36 0.59
C GLY A 71 -30.80 13.59 0.44
N PRO A 72 -31.11 14.50 -0.51
CA PRO A 72 -30.22 15.61 -0.87
C PRO A 72 -29.82 16.52 0.30
N THR A 73 -30.76 16.92 1.16
CA THR A 73 -30.46 17.80 2.31
C THR A 73 -29.57 17.11 3.35
N ASP A 74 -29.83 15.83 3.64
CA ASP A 74 -28.99 15.03 4.55
C ASP A 74 -27.60 14.79 3.95
N PHE A 75 -27.51 14.55 2.64
CA PHE A 75 -26.24 14.48 1.91
C PHE A 75 -25.43 15.75 2.09
N ILE A 76 -26.03 16.93 1.86
CA ILE A 76 -25.34 18.23 1.91
C ILE A 76 -24.85 18.54 3.33
N SER A 77 -25.66 18.23 4.35
CA SER A 77 -25.24 18.34 5.75
C SER A 77 -24.03 17.46 6.07
N LYS A 78 -24.07 16.19 5.63
CA LYS A 78 -22.97 15.23 5.84
C LYS A 78 -21.74 15.56 5.00
N ASN A 79 -21.90 16.14 3.82
CA ASN A 79 -20.80 16.64 2.99
C ASN A 79 -20.12 17.85 3.65
N GLY A 80 -20.91 18.72 4.29
CA GLY A 80 -20.41 19.74 5.21
C GLY A 80 -19.55 19.18 6.32
N LYS A 81 -20.03 18.14 7.01
CA LYS A 81 -19.26 17.43 8.04
C LYS A 81 -17.94 16.86 7.49
N ILE A 82 -17.93 16.27 6.30
CA ILE A 82 -16.71 15.75 5.66
C ILE A 82 -15.65 16.84 5.53
N LEU A 83 -16.02 18.03 5.07
CA LEU A 83 -15.08 19.15 4.94
C LEU A 83 -14.56 19.62 6.30
N ARG A 84 -15.41 19.68 7.33
CA ARG A 84 -14.97 19.97 8.71
C ARG A 84 -14.04 18.90 9.27
N ASP A 85 -14.31 17.63 8.99
CA ASP A 85 -13.43 16.53 9.40
C ASP A 85 -12.05 16.63 8.72
N VAL A 86 -11.99 17.08 7.46
CA VAL A 86 -10.73 17.36 6.75
C VAL A 86 -9.93 18.46 7.45
N ASP A 87 -10.59 19.52 7.94
CA ASP A 87 -9.96 20.57 8.73
C ASP A 87 -9.43 20.04 10.07
N ASP A 88 -10.27 19.31 10.80
CA ASP A 88 -9.95 18.74 12.11
C ASP A 88 -8.81 17.71 12.03
N ASN A 89 -8.78 16.92 10.96
CA ASN A 89 -7.71 15.97 10.68
C ASN A 89 -6.36 16.67 10.48
N ASN A 90 -6.39 17.92 10.05
CA ASN A 90 -5.25 18.83 9.93
C ASN A 90 -4.04 18.17 9.25
N PHE A 91 -4.16 17.97 7.93
CA PHE A 91 -3.10 17.33 7.15
C PHE A 91 -1.74 18.04 7.29
N MET A 92 -1.72 19.35 7.53
CA MET A 92 -0.49 20.13 7.72
C MET A 92 0.32 19.71 8.96
N VAL A 93 -0.34 19.18 9.99
CA VAL A 93 0.33 18.55 11.13
C VAL A 93 0.75 17.13 10.76
N ARG A 94 -0.16 16.32 10.23
CA ARG A 94 0.09 14.90 9.90
C ARG A 94 1.22 14.70 8.89
N VAL A 95 1.30 15.56 7.88
CA VAL A 95 2.29 15.48 6.80
C VAL A 95 3.73 15.56 7.31
N LYS A 96 3.97 16.23 8.45
CA LYS A 96 5.29 16.25 9.10
C LYS A 96 5.66 14.86 9.62
N GLY A 97 4.71 14.17 10.26
CA GLY A 97 4.87 12.80 10.74
C GLY A 97 5.08 11.81 9.60
N LEU A 98 4.22 11.86 8.58
CA LEU A 98 4.31 11.02 7.37
C LEU A 98 5.65 11.22 6.65
N ALA A 99 6.10 12.46 6.47
CA ALA A 99 7.39 12.74 5.88
C ALA A 99 8.55 12.22 6.74
N ASN A 100 8.45 12.32 8.07
CA ASN A 100 9.48 11.83 8.99
C ASN A 100 9.59 10.30 8.95
N GLU A 101 8.48 9.59 8.90
CA GLU A 101 8.42 8.15 8.70
C GLU A 101 9.11 7.73 7.39
N ILE A 102 8.73 8.34 6.26
CA ILE A 102 9.38 8.03 4.97
C ILE A 102 10.89 8.35 5.03
N LYS A 103 11.29 9.47 5.65
CA LYS A 103 12.70 9.86 5.78
C LYS A 103 13.49 8.87 6.65
N SER A 104 12.91 8.37 7.74
CA SER A 104 13.56 7.44 8.67
C SER A 104 13.75 6.05 8.05
N VAL A 105 12.71 5.51 7.41
CA VAL A 105 12.77 4.24 6.68
C VAL A 105 13.70 4.36 5.46
N SER A 106 13.69 5.54 4.83
CA SER A 106 14.53 5.92 3.70
C SER A 106 14.37 5.01 2.46
N PRO A 107 13.15 4.61 2.07
CA PRO A 107 12.92 3.67 0.97
C PRO A 107 13.38 4.23 -0.38
N ASP A 108 13.75 3.34 -1.30
CA ASP A 108 14.11 3.67 -2.68
C ASP A 108 12.88 4.12 -3.48
N LEU A 109 11.71 3.50 -3.24
CA LEU A 109 10.41 3.87 -3.82
C LEU A 109 9.29 3.82 -2.76
N VAL A 110 8.28 4.65 -2.95
CA VAL A 110 7.04 4.62 -2.17
C VAL A 110 5.85 4.62 -3.13
N GLY A 111 4.93 3.67 -2.93
CA GLY A 111 3.57 3.75 -3.47
C GLY A 111 2.68 4.46 -2.46
N LEU A 112 1.98 5.49 -2.91
CA LEU A 112 1.12 6.33 -2.09
C LEU A 112 -0.33 6.14 -2.53
N GLN A 113 -1.21 5.88 -1.56
CA GLN A 113 -2.66 5.85 -1.74
C GLN A 113 -3.32 7.03 -1.04
N GLU A 114 -4.52 7.37 -1.47
CA GLU A 114 -5.31 8.47 -0.92
C GLU A 114 -4.60 9.82 -0.91
N VAL A 115 -3.97 10.14 -2.04
CA VAL A 115 -3.25 11.40 -2.24
C VAL A 115 -4.24 12.52 -2.62
N ALA A 116 -5.14 12.81 -1.67
CA ALA A 116 -6.27 13.70 -1.86
C ALA A 116 -5.87 15.10 -2.33
N LEU A 117 -6.71 15.67 -3.20
CA LEU A 117 -6.76 17.08 -3.50
C LEU A 117 -8.17 17.56 -3.15
N TRP A 118 -8.28 18.36 -2.09
CA TRP A 118 -9.51 19.00 -1.69
C TRP A 118 -9.57 20.41 -2.24
N ARG A 119 -10.71 20.75 -2.83
CA ARG A 119 -11.00 22.07 -3.39
C ARG A 119 -12.36 22.55 -2.92
N THR A 120 -12.52 23.86 -2.89
CA THR A 120 -13.82 24.51 -2.64
C THR A 120 -14.19 25.43 -3.81
N GLY A 121 -15.46 25.81 -3.86
CA GLY A 121 -16.01 26.70 -4.85
C GLY A 121 -17.36 27.27 -4.41
N GLU A 122 -17.93 28.12 -5.26
CA GLU A 122 -19.27 28.65 -5.05
C GLU A 122 -20.31 27.52 -4.97
N ALA A 123 -21.32 27.71 -4.13
CA ALA A 123 -22.39 26.73 -3.95
C ALA A 123 -23.15 26.49 -5.26
N SER A 124 -23.33 25.22 -5.61
CA SER A 124 -24.10 24.83 -6.79
C SER A 124 -24.58 23.38 -6.68
N LEU A 125 -25.85 23.15 -7.02
CA LEU A 125 -26.45 21.81 -7.13
C LEU A 125 -26.16 21.13 -8.49
N ALA A 126 -25.60 21.85 -9.46
CA ALA A 126 -25.38 21.35 -10.81
C ALA A 126 -24.22 20.32 -10.93
N PRO A 127 -23.07 20.45 -10.24
CA PRO A 127 -21.92 19.59 -10.46
C PRO A 127 -22.20 18.08 -10.26
N PRO A 128 -22.91 17.63 -9.21
CA PRO A 128 -23.24 16.21 -9.03
C PRO A 128 -24.07 15.61 -10.17
N THR A 129 -24.92 16.40 -10.82
CA THR A 129 -25.86 15.91 -11.85
C THR A 129 -25.32 16.06 -13.27
N THR A 130 -24.49 17.06 -13.51
CA THR A 130 -23.91 17.35 -14.82
C THR A 130 -22.57 16.67 -15.06
N GLY A 131 -21.85 16.32 -13.99
CA GLY A 131 -20.45 15.88 -14.05
C GLY A 131 -19.47 16.99 -14.46
N ILE A 132 -19.94 18.24 -14.56
CA ILE A 132 -19.11 19.40 -14.86
C ILE A 132 -18.73 20.06 -13.53
N TYR A 133 -17.48 19.89 -13.14
CA TYR A 133 -16.97 20.33 -11.84
C TYR A 133 -16.15 21.62 -11.96
N THR A 134 -16.53 22.67 -11.22
CA THR A 134 -15.97 24.03 -11.31
C THR A 134 -15.19 24.48 -10.07
N ALA A 135 -15.38 23.84 -8.91
CA ALA A 135 -14.63 24.13 -7.70
C ALA A 135 -13.12 24.00 -7.94
N SER A 136 -12.38 25.09 -7.71
CA SER A 136 -10.98 25.23 -8.10
C SER A 136 -10.08 25.83 -7.00
N THR A 137 -10.66 26.43 -5.96
CA THR A 137 -9.91 26.96 -4.83
C THR A 137 -9.29 25.80 -4.05
N VAL A 138 -7.96 25.66 -4.10
CA VAL A 138 -7.25 24.59 -3.40
C VAL A 138 -7.36 24.81 -1.90
N HIS A 139 -8.08 23.91 -1.23
CA HIS A 139 -8.14 23.85 0.22
C HIS A 139 -6.89 23.15 0.76
N VAL A 140 -6.56 21.95 0.24
CA VAL A 140 -5.30 21.27 0.53
C VAL A 140 -4.93 20.25 -0.57
N ASP A 141 -3.65 20.21 -0.95
CA ASP A 141 -3.09 19.23 -1.89
C ASP A 141 -2.08 18.33 -1.17
N TYR A 142 -2.47 17.08 -0.90
CA TYR A 142 -1.67 16.18 -0.07
C TYR A 142 -0.32 15.83 -0.72
N LEU A 143 -0.28 15.71 -2.05
CA LEU A 143 0.96 15.41 -2.76
C LEU A 143 1.92 16.59 -2.65
N LYS A 144 1.42 17.80 -2.91
CA LYS A 144 2.22 19.02 -2.85
C LYS A 144 2.85 19.18 -1.47
N GLU A 145 2.03 19.06 -0.41
CA GLU A 145 2.49 19.26 0.96
C GLU A 145 3.45 18.15 1.41
N LEU A 146 3.19 16.89 1.06
CA LEU A 146 4.11 15.79 1.36
C LEU A 146 5.46 15.98 0.67
N MET A 147 5.45 16.33 -0.62
CA MET A 147 6.67 16.56 -1.38
C MET A 147 7.46 17.77 -0.86
N ALA A 148 6.78 18.82 -0.40
CA ALA A 148 7.42 19.96 0.26
C ALA A 148 8.12 19.55 1.56
N GLN A 149 7.46 18.77 2.42
CA GLN A 149 8.07 18.28 3.67
C GLN A 149 9.23 17.30 3.44
N LEU A 150 9.09 16.37 2.48
CA LEU A 150 10.14 15.41 2.13
C LEU A 150 11.39 16.09 1.58
N ASN A 151 11.22 17.18 0.84
CA ASN A 151 12.30 17.88 0.14
C ASN A 151 12.77 19.16 0.84
N LYS A 152 12.24 19.48 2.02
CA LYS A 152 12.66 20.65 2.80
C LYS A 152 14.17 20.62 3.04
N GLY A 153 14.86 21.68 2.59
CA GLY A 153 16.31 21.84 2.67
C GLY A 153 17.10 21.06 1.62
N LYS A 154 16.78 19.78 1.38
CA LYS A 154 17.44 18.96 0.35
C LYS A 154 16.40 18.13 -0.40
N LYS A 155 16.47 18.15 -1.73
CA LYS A 155 15.68 17.23 -2.58
C LYS A 155 16.04 15.77 -2.24
N ARG A 156 15.06 15.02 -1.74
CA ARG A 156 15.17 13.60 -1.34
C ARG A 156 14.30 12.67 -2.17
N TYR A 157 13.12 13.13 -2.58
CA TYR A 157 12.19 12.38 -3.40
C TYR A 157 11.72 13.19 -4.61
N ARG A 158 11.37 12.49 -5.68
CA ARG A 158 10.67 13.04 -6.85
C ARG A 158 9.41 12.23 -7.11
N VAL A 159 8.39 12.88 -7.64
CA VAL A 159 7.22 12.20 -8.20
C VAL A 159 7.66 11.47 -9.48
N VAL A 160 7.24 10.22 -9.62
CA VAL A 160 7.45 9.41 -10.84
C VAL A 160 6.22 9.51 -11.73
N ARG A 161 5.04 9.27 -11.15
CA ARG A 161 3.75 9.31 -11.84
C ARG A 161 2.64 9.48 -10.80
N VAL A 162 1.57 10.14 -11.21
CA VAL A 162 0.32 10.29 -10.48
C VAL A 162 -0.78 9.68 -11.34
N GLN A 163 -1.69 8.92 -10.72
CA GLN A 163 -2.92 8.44 -11.33
C GLN A 163 -4.08 9.18 -10.70
N ASN A 164 -4.93 9.78 -11.53
CA ASN A 164 -6.19 10.34 -11.07
C ASN A 164 -7.22 9.22 -10.99
N GLU A 165 -8.01 9.23 -9.93
CA GLU A 165 -9.01 8.21 -9.66
C GLU A 165 -10.39 8.88 -9.55
N PHE A 166 -11.04 8.76 -8.39
CA PHE A 166 -12.30 9.43 -8.12
C PHE A 166 -12.17 10.96 -8.17
N ASP A 167 -13.15 11.64 -8.78
CA ASP A 167 -13.31 13.09 -8.74
C ASP A 167 -14.79 13.42 -8.61
N PHE A 168 -15.15 14.16 -7.57
CA PHE A 168 -16.55 14.49 -7.28
C PHE A 168 -16.67 15.82 -6.57
N GLU A 169 -17.66 16.60 -6.99
CA GLU A 169 -17.98 17.91 -6.45
C GLU A 169 -19.45 17.97 -6.07
N ALA A 170 -19.74 18.48 -4.88
CA ALA A 170 -21.10 18.65 -4.41
C ALA A 170 -21.23 19.78 -3.37
N PRO A 171 -22.44 20.34 -3.18
CA PRO A 171 -22.69 21.33 -2.15
C PRO A 171 -22.51 20.74 -0.75
N ALA A 172 -22.07 21.59 0.17
CA ALA A 172 -21.73 21.25 1.54
C ALA A 172 -22.20 22.36 2.48
N ASP A 173 -22.89 21.97 3.54
CA ASP A 173 -23.26 22.81 4.69
C ASP A 173 -22.04 22.94 5.63
N TYR A 174 -21.08 23.77 5.27
CA TYR A 174 -19.74 23.78 5.88
C TYR A 174 -19.73 24.50 7.24
N ASP A 175 -20.48 25.58 7.40
CA ASP A 175 -20.66 26.30 8.65
C ASP A 175 -21.62 25.61 9.65
N ASN A 176 -22.31 24.55 9.21
CA ASN A 176 -23.30 23.81 9.99
C ASN A 176 -24.52 24.67 10.36
N ASP A 177 -24.85 25.63 9.51
CA ASP A 177 -26.07 26.43 9.54
C ASP A 177 -26.77 26.37 8.17
N PRO A 178 -27.76 25.48 7.98
CA PRO A 178 -28.43 25.32 6.70
C PRO A 178 -29.19 26.58 6.23
N ALA A 179 -29.37 27.59 7.09
CA ALA A 179 -29.97 28.86 6.68
C ALA A 179 -29.05 29.67 5.75
N THR A 180 -27.73 29.53 5.86
CA THR A 180 -26.77 30.28 5.04
C THR A 180 -26.69 29.75 3.60
N GLY A 181 -27.00 28.46 3.40
CA GLY A 181 -27.03 27.77 2.11
C GLY A 181 -28.43 27.48 1.56
N ALA A 182 -29.47 28.22 1.96
CA ALA A 182 -30.87 27.88 1.65
C ALA A 182 -31.18 27.70 0.14
N ALA A 183 -30.51 28.46 -0.75
CA ALA A 183 -30.69 28.36 -2.21
C ALA A 183 -30.17 27.03 -2.81
N THR A 184 -29.40 26.30 -2.03
CA THR A 184 -28.64 25.09 -2.40
C THR A 184 -28.88 24.00 -1.36
N LEU A 185 -30.13 23.92 -0.85
CA LEU A 185 -30.61 22.90 0.08
C LEU A 185 -29.78 22.82 1.38
N GLY A 186 -29.24 23.95 1.82
CA GLY A 186 -28.45 24.08 3.05
C GLY A 186 -26.94 24.17 2.84
N GLY A 187 -26.43 24.06 1.60
CA GLY A 187 -24.98 24.12 1.35
C GLY A 187 -24.52 25.47 0.83
N GLU A 188 -23.71 26.20 1.58
CA GLU A 188 -23.20 27.54 1.26
C GLU A 188 -21.89 27.53 0.47
N ILE A 189 -21.25 26.37 0.32
CA ILE A 189 -20.11 26.15 -0.60
C ILE A 189 -20.23 24.82 -1.33
N ASN A 190 -19.45 24.64 -2.39
CA ASN A 190 -19.14 23.31 -2.93
C ASN A 190 -17.81 22.79 -2.38
N GLY A 191 -17.78 21.51 -2.01
CA GLY A 191 -16.58 20.74 -1.78
C GLY A 191 -16.28 19.82 -2.96
N ARG A 192 -15.02 19.72 -3.37
CA ARG A 192 -14.57 18.80 -4.41
C ARG A 192 -13.37 17.98 -3.94
N LEU A 193 -13.52 16.67 -4.05
CA LEU A 193 -12.46 15.70 -3.80
C LEU A 193 -11.95 15.14 -5.13
N THR A 194 -10.66 15.28 -5.38
CA THR A 194 -9.97 14.44 -6.38
C THR A 194 -9.04 13.47 -5.66
N MET A 195 -9.37 12.19 -5.73
CA MET A 195 -8.52 11.10 -5.26
C MET A 195 -7.45 10.78 -6.28
N ARG A 196 -6.25 10.51 -5.78
CA ARG A 196 -5.09 10.18 -6.58
C ARG A 196 -4.26 9.14 -5.88
N ASP A 197 -3.55 8.38 -6.68
CA ASP A 197 -2.48 7.49 -6.27
C ASP A 197 -1.16 7.96 -6.90
N ALA A 198 -0.03 7.71 -6.25
CA ALA A 198 1.26 8.18 -6.76
C ALA A 198 2.41 7.23 -6.46
N ILE A 199 3.41 7.24 -7.35
CA ILE A 199 4.74 6.68 -7.06
C ILE A 199 5.71 7.82 -6.87
N ILE A 200 6.44 7.79 -5.75
CA ILE A 200 7.60 8.67 -5.52
C ILE A 200 8.89 7.83 -5.44
N ALA A 201 9.99 8.38 -5.92
CA ALA A 201 11.30 7.71 -5.96
C ALA A 201 12.38 8.57 -5.32
N LYS A 202 13.30 7.93 -4.61
CA LYS A 202 14.42 8.59 -3.94
C LYS A 202 15.42 9.13 -4.97
N VAL A 203 15.86 10.37 -4.80
CA VAL A 203 16.87 11.00 -5.67
C VAL A 203 18.28 10.77 -5.14
N GLY A 204 19.27 10.73 -6.04
CA GLY A 204 20.69 10.57 -5.68
C GLY A 204 21.06 9.21 -5.09
N ALA A 205 20.15 8.23 -5.09
CA ALA A 205 20.35 6.90 -4.48
C ALA A 205 20.53 5.78 -5.53
N GLY A 206 20.75 6.14 -6.80
CA GLY A 206 20.84 5.18 -7.90
C GLY A 206 19.51 4.57 -8.31
N VAL A 207 18.39 5.25 -8.09
CA VAL A 207 17.04 4.81 -8.50
C VAL A 207 16.71 5.36 -9.89
N GLN A 208 16.66 4.47 -10.88
CA GLN A 208 16.27 4.77 -12.25
C GLN A 208 14.84 4.28 -12.49
N THR A 209 14.03 5.09 -13.16
CA THR A 209 12.64 4.75 -13.52
C THR A 209 12.44 4.99 -15.01
N LYS A 210 11.68 4.13 -15.69
CA LYS A 210 11.22 4.33 -17.07
C LYS A 210 9.84 3.71 -17.29
N ASN A 211 9.26 3.94 -18.46
CA ASN A 211 7.99 3.32 -18.87
C ASN A 211 6.90 3.48 -17.81
N ALA A 212 6.79 4.68 -17.23
CA ALA A 212 5.74 4.94 -16.25
C ALA A 212 4.38 4.90 -16.97
N LYS A 213 3.46 4.10 -16.43
CA LYS A 213 2.11 3.90 -16.96
C LYS A 213 1.11 3.98 -15.82
N SER A 214 -0.12 4.30 -16.14
CA SER A 214 -1.21 4.30 -15.18
C SER A 214 -2.53 4.18 -15.94
N ASP A 215 -3.53 3.57 -15.30
CA ASP A 215 -4.86 3.41 -15.85
C ASP A 215 -5.90 3.23 -14.74
N ASN A 216 -7.18 3.32 -15.10
CA ASN A 216 -8.29 2.97 -14.22
C ASN A 216 -8.79 1.55 -14.51
N PHE A 217 -9.34 0.90 -13.49
CA PHE A 217 -9.93 -0.42 -13.66
C PHE A 217 -11.23 -0.35 -14.45
N GLU A 218 -11.54 -1.42 -15.19
CA GLU A 218 -12.81 -1.54 -15.92
C GLU A 218 -13.99 -1.77 -14.96
N THR A 219 -13.77 -2.52 -13.88
CA THR A 219 -14.81 -2.78 -12.87
C THR A 219 -14.84 -1.66 -11.84
N ILE A 220 -15.95 -0.93 -11.81
CA ILE A 220 -16.17 0.22 -10.92
C ILE A 220 -17.25 -0.07 -9.87
N TYR A 221 -17.09 0.53 -8.70
CA TYR A 221 -18.19 0.66 -7.74
C TYR A 221 -19.02 1.90 -8.10
N GLN A 222 -20.34 1.72 -8.16
CA GLN A 222 -21.27 2.78 -8.56
C GLN A 222 -22.46 2.86 -7.60
N PRO A 223 -22.28 3.47 -6.41
CA PRO A 223 -23.41 3.74 -5.52
C PRO A 223 -24.37 4.75 -6.15
N VAL A 224 -25.64 4.64 -5.78
CA VAL A 224 -26.65 5.67 -6.06
C VAL A 224 -26.81 6.52 -4.80
N ILE A 225 -26.32 7.75 -4.85
CA ILE A 225 -26.33 8.69 -3.73
C ILE A 225 -27.38 9.76 -4.02
N SER A 226 -28.43 9.85 -3.19
CA SER A 226 -29.53 10.80 -3.41
C SER A 226 -30.14 10.76 -4.83
N GLY A 227 -30.24 9.55 -5.41
CA GLY A 227 -30.75 9.33 -6.78
C GLY A 227 -29.74 9.55 -7.90
N ILE A 228 -28.48 9.88 -7.59
CA ILE A 228 -27.42 10.13 -8.56
C ILE A 228 -26.45 8.93 -8.58
N PRO A 229 -26.24 8.25 -9.72
CA PRO A 229 -25.20 7.25 -9.83
C PRO A 229 -23.81 7.92 -9.82
N VAL A 230 -22.94 7.49 -8.90
CA VAL A 230 -21.61 8.08 -8.73
C VAL A 230 -20.55 7.06 -9.12
N ASN A 231 -19.73 7.36 -10.13
CA ASN A 231 -18.64 6.47 -10.54
C ASN A 231 -17.45 6.59 -9.59
N VAL A 232 -17.17 5.54 -8.82
CA VAL A 232 -15.98 5.45 -7.98
C VAL A 232 -14.86 4.78 -8.78
N ASN A 233 -14.11 5.61 -9.51
CA ASN A 233 -12.94 5.14 -10.24
C ASN A 233 -11.82 4.77 -9.26
N ARG A 234 -11.22 3.60 -9.47
CA ARG A 234 -9.96 3.15 -8.87
C ARG A 234 -8.96 2.86 -9.98
N GLY A 235 -7.69 2.72 -9.65
CA GLY A 235 -6.69 2.43 -10.67
C GLY A 235 -5.39 1.86 -10.17
N TRP A 236 -4.43 1.89 -11.08
CA TRP A 236 -3.07 1.49 -10.81
C TRP A 236 -2.09 2.44 -11.46
N VAL A 237 -0.91 2.53 -10.87
CA VAL A 237 0.24 3.25 -11.43
C VAL A 237 1.45 2.33 -11.35
N SER A 238 2.23 2.28 -12.43
CA SER A 238 3.42 1.43 -12.50
C SER A 238 4.59 2.12 -13.16
N THR A 239 5.79 1.61 -12.89
CA THR A 239 7.02 2.00 -13.56
C THR A 239 8.01 0.84 -13.53
N ASP A 240 8.84 0.74 -14.56
CA ASP A 240 10.00 -0.15 -14.52
C ASP A 240 11.12 0.55 -13.74
N VAL A 241 11.74 -0.18 -12.81
CA VAL A 241 12.68 0.35 -11.83
C VAL A 241 13.99 -0.41 -11.86
N LYS A 242 15.10 0.32 -11.78
CA LYS A 242 16.41 -0.23 -11.44
C LYS A 242 16.99 0.52 -10.26
N VAL A 243 17.33 -0.22 -9.21
CA VAL A 243 17.98 0.31 -8.01
C VAL A 243 19.46 -0.08 -8.03
N ARG A 244 20.35 0.91 -8.09
CA ARG A 244 21.82 0.75 -8.08
C ARG A 244 22.27 -0.22 -9.19
N LYS A 245 23.00 -1.29 -8.82
CA LYS A 245 23.48 -2.33 -9.75
C LYS A 245 22.51 -3.50 -9.92
N GLY A 246 21.25 -3.33 -9.51
CA GLY A 246 20.22 -4.36 -9.54
C GLY A 246 19.71 -4.67 -10.93
N LYS A 247 18.91 -5.73 -11.04
CA LYS A 247 18.13 -6.00 -12.25
C LYS A 247 16.91 -5.08 -12.29
N TRP A 248 16.38 -4.88 -13.48
CA TRP A 248 15.10 -4.20 -13.66
C TRP A 248 13.97 -5.05 -13.08
N PHE A 249 13.05 -4.41 -12.38
CA PHE A 249 11.80 -4.99 -11.90
C PHE A 249 10.67 -3.98 -12.13
N ARG A 250 9.43 -4.44 -12.15
CA ARG A 250 8.28 -3.54 -12.19
C ARG A 250 7.79 -3.22 -10.79
N PHE A 251 7.57 -1.94 -10.52
CA PHE A 251 6.90 -1.48 -9.32
C PHE A 251 5.49 -1.04 -9.67
N VAL A 252 4.49 -1.61 -9.01
CA VAL A 252 3.06 -1.31 -9.20
C VAL A 252 2.49 -0.83 -7.88
N ASN A 253 1.78 0.29 -7.90
CA ASN A 253 1.00 0.82 -6.80
C ASN A 253 -0.48 0.84 -7.18
N THR A 254 -1.36 0.49 -6.24
CA THR A 254 -2.81 0.50 -6.43
C THR A 254 -3.55 0.73 -5.11
N HIS A 255 -4.80 1.17 -5.22
CA HIS A 255 -5.79 1.19 -4.16
C HIS A 255 -7.05 0.48 -4.68
N LEU A 256 -7.33 -0.73 -4.17
CA LEU A 256 -8.51 -1.49 -4.58
C LEU A 256 -9.77 -0.97 -3.86
N GLU A 257 -10.94 -1.24 -4.43
CA GLU A 257 -12.20 -0.74 -3.88
C GLU A 257 -12.47 -1.22 -2.44
N ALA A 258 -12.86 -0.30 -1.56
CA ALA A 258 -13.11 -0.54 -0.14
C ALA A 258 -14.59 -0.86 0.15
N PHE A 259 -15.51 -0.40 -0.69
CA PHE A 259 -16.95 -0.47 -0.46
C PHE A 259 -17.67 -1.40 -1.44
N GLY A 260 -18.95 -1.69 -1.15
CA GLY A 260 -19.79 -2.50 -2.01
C GLY A 260 -19.45 -3.99 -2.00
N ASP A 261 -19.77 -4.67 -3.10
CA ASP A 261 -19.52 -6.10 -3.24
C ASP A 261 -18.02 -6.39 -3.33
N THR A 262 -17.53 -7.27 -2.46
CA THR A 262 -16.13 -7.75 -2.46
C THR A 262 -15.68 -8.37 -3.80
N ALA A 263 -16.59 -8.82 -4.65
CA ALA A 263 -16.28 -9.27 -6.01
C ALA A 263 -15.73 -8.14 -6.91
N ILE A 264 -16.03 -6.87 -6.60
CA ILE A 264 -15.48 -5.71 -7.33
C ILE A 264 -13.96 -5.65 -7.13
N ARG A 265 -13.48 -5.64 -5.88
CA ARG A 265 -12.03 -5.61 -5.60
C ARG A 265 -11.34 -6.89 -6.06
N GLU A 266 -12.04 -8.03 -6.07
CA GLU A 266 -11.53 -9.26 -6.69
C GLU A 266 -11.32 -9.10 -8.20
N ALA A 267 -12.29 -8.52 -8.92
CA ALA A 267 -12.18 -8.28 -10.36
C ALA A 267 -11.04 -7.30 -10.69
N GLN A 268 -10.91 -6.22 -9.91
CA GLN A 268 -9.78 -5.28 -10.04
C GLN A 268 -8.43 -5.98 -9.82
N ALA A 269 -8.32 -6.84 -8.79
CA ALA A 269 -7.12 -7.64 -8.56
C ALA A 269 -6.81 -8.61 -9.72
N LYS A 270 -7.83 -9.22 -10.32
CA LYS A 270 -7.70 -10.08 -11.52
C LYS A 270 -7.20 -9.29 -12.73
N GLU A 271 -7.65 -8.05 -12.92
CA GLU A 271 -7.19 -7.18 -14.00
C GLU A 271 -5.67 -6.90 -13.89
N LEU A 272 -5.16 -6.67 -12.67
CA LEU A 272 -3.73 -6.45 -12.44
C LEU A 272 -2.86 -7.62 -12.94
N ILE A 273 -3.35 -8.85 -12.77
CA ILE A 273 -2.64 -10.10 -13.14
C ILE A 273 -3.09 -10.69 -14.49
N ALA A 274 -4.00 -10.03 -15.21
CA ALA A 274 -4.46 -10.48 -16.51
C ALA A 274 -3.34 -10.39 -17.55
N ALA A 275 -3.50 -11.07 -18.69
CA ALA A 275 -2.60 -10.88 -19.82
C ALA A 275 -2.63 -9.41 -20.28
N GLY A 276 -1.48 -8.75 -20.33
CA GLY A 276 -1.39 -7.31 -20.62
C GLY A 276 -1.51 -6.40 -19.39
N GLY A 277 -1.99 -6.92 -18.26
CA GLY A 277 -2.07 -6.20 -16.99
C GLY A 277 -0.70 -5.78 -16.43
N PRO A 278 -0.64 -4.80 -15.53
CA PRO A 278 0.61 -4.22 -15.03
C PRO A 278 1.53 -5.26 -14.38
N LEU A 279 0.99 -6.30 -13.72
CA LEU A 279 1.80 -7.34 -13.06
C LEU A 279 2.28 -8.45 -14.01
N ARG A 280 1.75 -8.54 -15.22
CA ARG A 280 2.13 -9.58 -16.21
C ARG A 280 2.65 -9.07 -17.54
N SER A 281 2.88 -7.76 -17.68
CA SER A 281 3.44 -7.21 -18.92
C SER A 281 4.97 -7.46 -19.02
N GLY A 282 5.35 -8.59 -19.62
CA GLY A 282 6.74 -8.95 -19.94
C GLY A 282 7.38 -9.97 -18.98
N LYS A 283 8.72 -10.06 -18.99
CA LYS A 283 9.50 -11.06 -18.23
C LYS A 283 10.12 -10.53 -16.93
N MET A 284 9.83 -9.29 -16.54
CA MET A 284 10.42 -8.69 -15.34
C MET A 284 9.71 -9.19 -14.08
N PRO A 285 10.43 -9.42 -12.97
CA PRO A 285 9.78 -9.59 -11.67
C PRO A 285 9.01 -8.32 -11.32
N ALA A 286 7.88 -8.47 -10.63
CA ALA A 286 7.05 -7.36 -10.19
C ALA A 286 6.99 -7.29 -8.66
N VAL A 287 6.86 -6.07 -8.15
CA VAL A 287 6.56 -5.74 -6.76
C VAL A 287 5.29 -4.93 -6.78
N LEU A 288 4.22 -5.51 -6.22
CA LEU A 288 2.97 -4.82 -5.95
C LEU A 288 3.04 -4.22 -4.54
N VAL A 289 2.65 -2.96 -4.43
CA VAL A 289 2.36 -2.28 -3.18
C VAL A 289 0.99 -1.64 -3.29
N GLY A 290 0.33 -1.40 -2.16
CA GLY A 290 -0.99 -0.77 -2.21
C GLY A 290 -1.71 -0.82 -0.89
N ASP A 291 -2.87 -0.20 -0.89
CA ASP A 291 -3.96 -0.54 0.01
C ASP A 291 -4.91 -1.46 -0.77
N LEU A 292 -4.89 -2.74 -0.45
CA LEU A 292 -5.61 -3.75 -1.23
C LEU A 292 -7.05 -3.94 -0.74
N ASN A 293 -7.45 -3.30 0.36
CA ASN A 293 -8.74 -3.51 1.02
C ASN A 293 -9.12 -5.01 1.13
N SER A 294 -8.12 -5.85 1.30
CA SER A 294 -8.25 -7.30 1.31
C SER A 294 -7.10 -7.87 2.09
N ASP A 295 -7.39 -8.81 2.98
CA ASP A 295 -6.41 -9.42 3.86
C ASP A 295 -6.35 -10.93 3.62
N ASP A 296 -5.45 -11.60 4.34
CA ASP A 296 -5.25 -13.05 4.32
C ASP A 296 -6.34 -13.82 5.10
N ASP A 297 -5.97 -14.85 5.85
CA ASP A 297 -6.91 -15.60 6.68
C ASP A 297 -7.25 -14.91 8.01
N THR A 298 -6.76 -13.68 8.23
CA THR A 298 -7.17 -12.81 9.34
C THR A 298 -8.56 -12.19 9.16
N VAL A 299 -9.14 -12.25 7.96
CA VAL A 299 -10.51 -11.77 7.65
C VAL A 299 -11.42 -12.91 7.18
N THR A 300 -12.73 -12.74 7.37
CA THR A 300 -13.74 -13.74 6.99
C THR A 300 -14.50 -13.36 5.72
N GLY A 301 -14.97 -14.35 4.97
CA GLY A 301 -15.88 -14.12 3.84
C GLY A 301 -15.19 -13.54 2.60
N GLY A 302 -15.89 -12.63 1.92
CA GLY A 302 -15.47 -12.05 0.64
C GLY A 302 -14.22 -11.16 0.72
N ASP A 303 -13.85 -10.69 1.92
CA ASP A 303 -12.70 -9.79 2.10
C ASP A 303 -11.34 -10.43 1.77
N ARG A 304 -11.29 -11.76 1.57
CA ARG A 304 -10.09 -12.49 1.12
C ARG A 304 -9.98 -12.63 -0.41
N LEU A 305 -11.00 -12.26 -1.17
CA LEU A 305 -11.09 -12.62 -2.60
C LEU A 305 -9.95 -11.99 -3.43
N ALA A 306 -9.68 -10.70 -3.26
CA ALA A 306 -8.59 -10.03 -3.98
C ALA A 306 -7.21 -10.58 -3.58
N TYR A 307 -6.96 -10.81 -2.29
CA TYR A 307 -5.74 -11.47 -1.81
C TYR A 307 -5.54 -12.84 -2.48
N ASN A 308 -6.58 -13.68 -2.50
CA ASN A 308 -6.51 -15.01 -3.14
C ASN A 308 -6.25 -14.90 -4.64
N ALA A 309 -6.89 -13.95 -5.33
CA ALA A 309 -6.67 -13.73 -6.76
C ALA A 309 -5.21 -13.36 -7.06
N LEU A 310 -4.61 -12.44 -6.27
CA LEU A 310 -3.21 -12.05 -6.42
C LEU A 310 -2.26 -13.24 -6.18
N LYS A 311 -2.51 -14.07 -5.16
CA LYS A 311 -1.71 -15.29 -4.93
C LYS A 311 -1.84 -16.29 -6.07
N ALA A 312 -3.05 -16.51 -6.60
CA ALA A 312 -3.26 -17.34 -7.78
C ALA A 312 -2.53 -16.77 -9.02
N GLY A 313 -2.36 -15.44 -9.06
CA GLY A 313 -1.54 -14.73 -10.03
C GLY A 313 -0.03 -14.98 -9.91
N GLY A 314 0.44 -15.60 -8.82
CA GLY A 314 1.85 -15.91 -8.54
C GLY A 314 2.53 -14.92 -7.58
N LEU A 315 1.78 -13.98 -6.98
CA LEU A 315 2.32 -13.06 -6.00
C LEU A 315 2.58 -13.79 -4.67
N VAL A 316 3.66 -13.40 -4.01
CA VAL A 316 4.04 -13.91 -2.69
C VAL A 316 4.07 -12.75 -1.73
N ASP A 317 3.38 -12.89 -0.61
CA ASP A 317 3.35 -11.86 0.42
C ASP A 317 4.75 -11.66 1.05
N ARG A 318 5.09 -10.39 1.24
CA ARG A 318 6.35 -9.90 1.82
C ARG A 318 6.11 -8.81 2.87
N GLY A 319 4.88 -8.71 3.39
CA GLY A 319 4.51 -7.80 4.46
C GLY A 319 5.33 -7.99 5.74
N THR A 320 5.52 -6.91 6.46
CA THR A 320 6.08 -6.94 7.81
C THR A 320 4.93 -6.98 8.81
N GLN A 321 4.83 -8.02 9.64
CA GLN A 321 3.83 -8.11 10.73
C GLN A 321 4.00 -7.03 11.83
N LYS A 322 4.95 -6.11 11.65
CA LYS A 322 5.24 -4.96 12.51
C LYS A 322 5.52 -3.75 11.61
N PRO A 323 4.49 -3.00 11.20
CA PRO A 323 4.66 -1.76 10.43
C PRO A 323 5.47 -0.70 11.19
#